data_AF-A0AAV7KCX1-F1
#
_entry.id   AF-A0AAV7KCX1-F1
#
_cell.length_a   1.000
_cell.length_b   1.000
_cell.length_c   1.000
_cell.angle_alpha   90.00
_cell.angle_beta   90.00
_cell.angle_gamma   90.00
#
_symmetry.space_group_name_H-M   'P 1'
#
loop_
_entity.id
_entity.type
_entity.pdbx_description
1 polymer ?
#
loop_
_entity_poly.entity_id
_entity_poly.type
_entity_poly.pdbx_seq_one_letter_code
_entity_poly.pdbx_strand_id
1 'polypeptide(L)'
;MLYSCSGCKSFSTQPLGKIITDDKSIKYKPAIGPPVDRECAFCGWTHHIGGPIWLDPIHDLNFVKDVLTSLDVESHQYKTVDRLNGILTMITEELQDVPLHYTTQQLCTTLNTSMPKTQKLWSAIKNAGYKVSYSHTDKSSLKTNMPSDIMWDFMKCYARSDEAISKIPSEQSPGHKIVSTPIKFVADFTLREGVLPMSKVDNMKRFPENPPNWGPQSRAKKNKKRSNSSQDENISELQDDKKVRQETNNESLQ
;
A
#
# COMPACT_ATOMS: atom_id res chain seq x y z
N MET A 1 11.05 -17.51 -3.45
CA MET A 1 9.64 -17.57 -3.87
C MET A 1 8.79 -16.77 -2.90
N LEU A 2 7.74 -16.13 -3.40
CA LEU A 2 6.76 -15.37 -2.65
C LEU A 2 5.39 -16.03 -2.84
N TYR A 3 4.66 -16.24 -1.75
CA TYR A 3 3.29 -16.70 -1.75
C TYR A 3 2.44 -15.55 -1.23
N SER A 4 1.64 -14.90 -2.08
CA SER A 4 0.85 -13.72 -1.73
C SER A 4 -0.63 -14.02 -1.90
N CYS A 5 -1.42 -13.79 -0.86
CA CYS A 5 -2.85 -14.04 -0.88
C CYS A 5 -3.56 -13.05 -1.83
N SER A 6 -4.43 -13.55 -2.71
CA SER A 6 -5.22 -12.72 -3.63
C SER A 6 -6.20 -11.79 -2.91
N GLY A 7 -6.75 -12.22 -1.77
CA GLY A 7 -7.69 -11.46 -0.94
C GLY A 7 -7.02 -10.45 -0.03
N CYS A 8 -6.50 -10.91 1.12
CA CYS A 8 -5.97 -10.05 2.17
C CYS A 8 -4.52 -9.58 1.97
N LYS A 9 -3.86 -9.98 0.87
CA LYS A 9 -2.46 -9.64 0.53
C LYS A 9 -1.40 -10.05 1.59
N SER A 10 -1.78 -10.84 2.59
CA SER A 10 -0.79 -11.52 3.43
C SER A 10 0.13 -12.35 2.59
N PHE A 11 1.39 -12.43 3.01
CA PHE A 11 2.41 -13.10 2.23
C PHE A 11 3.33 -13.95 3.09
N SER A 12 3.95 -14.93 2.45
CA SER A 12 5.00 -15.76 3.04
C SER A 12 6.09 -15.98 2.02
N THR A 13 7.34 -16.04 2.47
CA THR A 13 8.50 -16.20 1.61
C THR A 13 9.10 -17.59 1.80
N GLN A 14 9.75 -18.07 0.74
CA GLN A 14 10.48 -19.33 0.77
C GLN A 14 11.80 -19.18 0.01
N PRO A 15 12.96 -19.43 0.63
CA PRO A 15 14.23 -19.56 -0.07
C PRO A 15 14.19 -20.66 -1.14
N LEU A 16 14.92 -20.49 -2.24
CA LEU A 16 14.95 -21.48 -3.33
C LEU A 16 15.63 -22.80 -2.91
N GLY A 17 16.62 -22.70 -2.02
CA GLY A 17 17.35 -23.82 -1.45
C GLY A 17 17.64 -23.60 0.02
N LYS A 18 18.15 -24.63 0.67
CA LYS A 18 18.62 -24.62 2.05
C LYS A 18 20.11 -24.94 2.06
N ILE A 19 20.86 -24.16 2.84
CA ILE A 19 22.27 -24.43 3.14
C ILE A 19 22.29 -25.17 4.48
N ILE A 20 22.90 -26.34 4.51
CA ILE A 20 23.11 -27.14 5.72
C ILE A 20 24.60 -27.15 6.00
N THR A 21 24.99 -26.53 7.09
CA THR A 21 26.39 -26.45 7.52
C THR A 21 26.61 -27.46 8.64
N ASP A 22 27.40 -28.50 8.35
CA ASP A 22 27.98 -29.40 9.36
C ASP A 22 29.41 -28.91 9.65
N ASP A 23 30.00 -29.28 10.81
CA ASP A 23 31.36 -28.87 11.22
C ASP A 23 32.47 -29.13 10.18
N LYS A 24 32.24 -30.07 9.25
CA LYS A 24 33.18 -30.51 8.21
C LYS A 24 32.72 -30.21 6.78
N SER A 25 31.47 -29.81 6.56
CA SER A 25 30.95 -29.68 5.19
C SER A 25 29.74 -28.77 5.08
N ILE A 26 29.65 -28.04 3.97
CA ILE A 26 28.48 -27.27 3.58
C ILE A 26 27.75 -28.03 2.48
N LYS A 27 26.45 -28.31 2.68
CA LYS A 27 25.58 -29.01 1.71
C LYS A 27 24.46 -28.10 1.26
N TYR A 28 24.23 -28.04 -0.05
CA TYR A 28 23.13 -27.29 -0.65
C TYR A 28 22.00 -28.25 -1.03
N LYS A 29 20.80 -28.03 -0.51
CA LYS A 29 19.62 -28.85 -0.81
C LYS A 29 18.48 -28.01 -1.39
N PRO A 30 17.60 -28.57 -2.23
CA PRO A 30 16.37 -27.90 -2.63
C PRO A 30 15.49 -27.56 -1.43
N ALA A 31 14.67 -26.51 -1.56
CA ALA A 31 13.64 -26.22 -0.58
C ALA A 31 12.53 -27.30 -0.59
N ILE A 32 11.87 -27.49 0.55
CA ILE A 32 10.80 -28.47 0.72
C ILE A 32 9.48 -27.70 0.74
N GLY A 33 8.59 -28.00 -0.23
CA GLY A 33 7.16 -27.64 -0.28
C GLY A 33 6.80 -26.15 -0.07
N PRO A 34 5.66 -25.64 -0.53
CA PRO A 34 5.27 -24.29 -0.15
C PRO A 34 5.17 -24.18 1.40
N PRO A 35 5.56 -23.04 2.01
CA PRO A 35 5.44 -22.84 3.46
C PRO A 35 3.98 -22.60 3.90
N VAL A 36 3.05 -22.61 2.95
CA VAL A 36 1.62 -22.31 3.13
C VAL A 36 0.79 -23.28 2.31
N ASP A 37 -0.46 -23.46 2.72
CA ASP A 37 -1.44 -24.22 1.96
C ASP A 37 -1.96 -23.47 0.72
N ARG A 38 -2.79 -24.15 -0.08
CA ARG A 38 -3.46 -23.55 -1.26
C ARG A 38 -4.29 -22.32 -0.88
N GLU A 39 -4.94 -22.36 0.26
CA GLU A 39 -5.85 -21.32 0.78
C GLU A 39 -5.22 -20.57 1.95
N CYS A 40 -5.46 -19.27 2.01
CA CYS A 40 -4.96 -18.39 3.06
C CYS A 40 -5.61 -18.72 4.40
N ALA A 41 -4.77 -18.96 5.42
CA ALA A 41 -5.22 -19.24 6.78
C ALA A 41 -6.08 -18.10 7.39
N PHE A 42 -5.95 -16.87 6.88
CA PHE A 42 -6.65 -15.70 7.42
C PHE A 42 -8.00 -15.45 6.75
N CYS A 43 -8.02 -15.42 5.40
CA CYS A 43 -9.22 -15.05 4.66
C CYS A 43 -9.79 -16.17 3.77
N GLY A 44 -9.11 -17.31 3.64
CA GLY A 44 -9.56 -18.46 2.84
C GLY A 44 -9.39 -18.31 1.33
N TRP A 45 -8.80 -17.21 0.85
CA TRP A 45 -8.57 -16.99 -0.58
C TRP A 45 -7.28 -17.66 -1.04
N THR A 46 -7.12 -17.87 -2.34
CA THR A 46 -5.94 -18.55 -2.90
C THR A 46 -4.67 -17.70 -2.79
N HIS A 47 -3.52 -18.38 -2.73
CA HIS A 47 -2.22 -17.74 -2.89
C HIS A 47 -1.79 -17.70 -4.35
N HIS A 48 -1.29 -16.55 -4.79
CA HIS A 48 -0.48 -16.44 -6.00
C HIS A 48 0.98 -16.68 -5.66
N ILE A 49 1.67 -17.37 -6.56
CA ILE A 49 3.11 -17.59 -6.47
C ILE A 49 3.81 -16.52 -7.30
N GLY A 50 4.78 -15.85 -6.69
CA GLY A 50 5.66 -14.88 -7.34
C GLY A 50 7.13 -15.25 -7.16
N GLY A 51 7.96 -14.80 -8.10
CA GLY A 51 9.42 -14.95 -8.05
C GLY A 51 10.01 -15.85 -9.13
N PRO A 52 11.28 -16.25 -8.99
CA PRO A 52 12.14 -16.06 -7.81
C PRO A 52 12.43 -14.59 -7.48
N ILE A 53 12.64 -14.30 -6.19
CA ILE A 53 13.03 -12.97 -5.68
C ILE A 53 14.20 -13.11 -4.70
N TRP A 54 14.99 -12.04 -4.57
CA TRP A 54 16.01 -11.91 -3.54
C TRP A 54 15.35 -11.69 -2.17
N LEU A 55 15.77 -12.44 -1.15
CA LEU A 55 15.21 -12.37 0.21
C LEU A 55 16.19 -11.84 1.26
N ASP A 56 17.47 -11.78 0.93
CA ASP A 56 18.51 -11.27 1.81
C ASP A 56 18.55 -9.72 1.76
N PRO A 57 19.29 -9.06 2.66
CA PRO A 57 19.44 -7.60 2.65
C PRO A 57 19.81 -7.06 1.26
N ILE A 58 19.17 -5.96 0.87
CA ILE A 58 19.39 -5.30 -0.43
C ILE A 58 20.29 -4.06 -0.33
N HIS A 59 20.64 -3.65 0.90
CA HIS A 59 21.48 -2.48 1.15
C HIS A 59 22.75 -2.87 1.90
N ASP A 60 23.89 -2.36 1.44
CA ASP A 60 25.11 -2.30 2.25
C ASP A 60 25.09 -1.01 3.06
N LEU A 61 24.84 -1.12 4.36
CA LEU A 61 24.72 0.04 5.24
C LEU A 61 26.05 0.76 5.48
N ASN A 62 27.20 0.09 5.30
CA ASN A 62 28.50 0.76 5.42
C ASN A 62 28.70 1.69 4.23
N PHE A 63 28.48 1.17 3.02
CA PHE A 63 28.51 1.97 1.81
C PHE A 63 27.55 3.16 1.87
N VAL A 64 26.31 2.95 2.34
CA VAL A 64 25.31 4.05 2.47
C VAL A 64 25.79 5.13 3.44
N LYS A 65 26.41 4.75 4.56
CA LYS A 65 26.97 5.70 5.55
C LYS A 65 28.17 6.46 4.99
N ASP A 66 29.04 5.80 4.24
CA ASP A 66 30.19 6.44 3.60
C ASP A 66 29.72 7.48 2.57
N VAL A 67 28.67 7.15 1.79
CA VAL A 67 28.06 8.09 0.85
C VAL A 67 27.44 9.28 1.59
N LEU A 68 26.68 9.07 2.67
CA LEU A 68 26.15 10.17 3.49
C LEU A 68 27.27 11.10 4.01
N THR A 69 28.37 10.52 4.48
CA THR A 69 29.52 11.30 4.98
C THR A 69 30.17 12.13 3.86
N SER A 70 30.33 11.56 2.66
CA SER A 70 30.86 12.29 1.50
C SER A 70 29.95 13.45 1.05
N LEU A 71 28.63 13.28 1.14
CA LEU A 71 27.66 14.30 0.75
C LEU A 71 27.69 15.51 1.67
N ASP A 72 28.00 15.32 2.95
CA ASP A 72 28.14 16.43 3.90
C ASP A 72 29.38 17.29 3.59
N VAL A 73 30.49 16.66 3.15
CA VAL A 73 31.73 17.35 2.77
C VAL A 73 31.59 18.09 1.44
N GLU A 74 30.97 17.47 0.43
CA GLU A 74 30.84 18.00 -0.94
C GLU A 74 29.47 18.63 -1.22
N SER A 75 28.76 19.08 -0.18
CA SER A 75 27.35 19.47 -0.26
C SER A 75 27.04 20.55 -1.31
N HIS A 76 27.98 21.46 -1.57
CA HIS A 76 27.81 22.54 -2.55
C HIS A 76 27.86 22.08 -4.01
N GLN A 77 28.33 20.86 -4.29
CA GLN A 77 28.53 20.37 -5.65
C GLN A 77 27.25 19.85 -6.30
N TYR A 78 26.26 19.41 -5.50
CA TYR A 78 25.04 18.79 -6.01
C TYR A 78 23.80 19.61 -5.65
N LYS A 79 22.96 19.90 -6.65
CA LYS A 79 21.65 20.54 -6.40
C LYS A 79 20.62 19.62 -5.75
N THR A 80 20.93 18.33 -5.64
CA THR A 80 20.03 17.28 -5.14
C THR A 80 20.42 16.74 -3.76
N VAL A 81 21.33 17.41 -3.03
CA VAL A 81 21.82 16.92 -1.72
C VAL A 81 20.68 16.64 -0.76
N ASP A 82 19.74 17.57 -0.56
CA ASP A 82 18.60 17.34 0.35
C ASP A 82 17.81 16.06 0.03
N ARG A 83 17.66 15.76 -1.27
CA ARG A 83 16.94 14.57 -1.74
C ARG A 83 17.74 13.31 -1.45
N LEU A 84 19.06 13.35 -1.70
CA LEU A 84 19.96 12.23 -1.43
C LEU A 84 20.02 11.96 0.08
N ASN A 85 20.23 12.98 0.90
CA ASN A 85 20.25 12.86 2.36
C ASN A 85 18.93 12.30 2.90
N GLY A 86 17.79 12.77 2.38
CA GLY A 86 16.48 12.25 2.77
C GLY A 86 16.26 10.77 2.43
N ILE A 87 16.64 10.32 1.23
CA ILE A 87 16.49 8.92 0.80
C ILE A 87 17.50 8.01 1.50
N LEU A 88 18.77 8.41 1.57
CA LEU A 88 19.83 7.58 2.17
C LEU A 88 19.63 7.43 3.68
N THR A 89 19.22 8.49 4.38
CA THR A 89 18.84 8.37 5.80
C THR A 89 17.63 7.45 5.98
N MET A 90 16.70 7.48 5.04
CA MET A 90 15.57 6.57 5.05
C MET A 90 15.99 5.10 4.95
N ILE A 91 16.97 4.81 4.09
CA ILE A 91 17.54 3.47 3.92
C ILE A 91 18.26 3.01 5.18
N THR A 92 18.96 3.90 5.90
CA THR A 92 19.64 3.55 7.16
C THR A 92 18.67 3.27 8.31
N GLU A 93 17.49 3.90 8.30
CA GLU A 93 16.40 3.65 9.26
C GLU A 93 15.54 2.42 8.91
N GLU A 94 15.67 1.89 7.69
CA GLU A 94 14.88 0.76 7.19
C GLU A 94 15.37 -0.60 7.72
N LEU A 95 14.44 -1.47 8.14
CA LEU A 95 14.74 -2.84 8.56
C LEU A 95 15.32 -3.68 7.42
N GLN A 96 16.52 -4.22 7.62
CA GLN A 96 17.24 -5.03 6.63
C GLN A 96 16.90 -6.52 6.70
N ASP A 97 16.46 -6.99 7.87
CA ASP A 97 16.10 -8.39 8.16
C ASP A 97 14.73 -8.78 7.61
N VAL A 98 13.96 -7.81 7.11
CA VAL A 98 12.63 -8.02 6.55
C VAL A 98 12.69 -7.66 5.06
N PRO A 99 12.42 -8.59 4.11
CA PRO A 99 12.56 -8.28 2.68
C PRO A 99 11.38 -7.48 2.10
N LEU A 100 10.18 -7.63 2.66
CA LEU A 100 8.93 -7.07 2.14
C LEU A 100 8.22 -6.22 3.20
N HIS A 101 7.17 -5.51 2.82
CA HIS A 101 6.39 -4.69 3.75
C HIS A 101 4.89 -4.81 3.45
N TYR A 102 4.07 -4.52 4.47
CA TYR A 102 2.66 -4.23 4.25
C TYR A 102 2.50 -2.77 3.82
N THR A 103 1.32 -2.39 3.37
CA THR A 103 0.94 -0.98 3.33
C THR A 103 -0.23 -0.76 4.28
N THR A 104 -0.17 0.33 5.05
CA THR A 104 -1.22 0.63 6.03
C THR A 104 -2.57 0.79 5.32
N GLN A 105 -2.54 1.38 4.11
CA GLN A 105 -3.70 1.48 3.23
C GLN A 105 -4.31 0.13 2.89
N GLN A 106 -3.50 -0.84 2.48
CA GLN A 106 -4.01 -2.16 2.11
C GLN A 106 -4.63 -2.89 3.30
N LEU A 107 -4.02 -2.80 4.49
CA LEU A 107 -4.56 -3.38 5.72
C LEU A 107 -5.93 -2.76 6.06
N CYS A 108 -6.02 -1.43 6.06
CA CYS A 108 -7.26 -0.71 6.35
C CYS A 108 -8.36 -0.97 5.32
N THR A 109 -8.03 -1.00 4.03
CA THR A 109 -8.98 -1.33 2.96
C THR A 109 -9.52 -2.75 3.11
N THR A 110 -8.68 -3.70 3.54
CA THR A 110 -9.12 -5.09 3.73
C THR A 110 -10.19 -5.20 4.82
N LEU A 111 -10.08 -4.40 5.88
CA LEU A 111 -11.01 -4.41 7.02
C LEU A 111 -12.11 -3.34 6.96
N ASN A 112 -12.16 -2.53 5.90
CA ASN A 112 -13.05 -1.35 5.80
C ASN A 112 -12.94 -0.41 7.01
N THR A 113 -11.72 -0.08 7.41
CA THR A 113 -11.43 0.85 8.53
C THR A 113 -10.79 2.15 8.06
N SER A 114 -10.94 3.22 8.82
CA SER A 114 -10.15 4.45 8.64
C SER A 114 -8.66 4.22 8.90
N MET A 115 -7.82 5.09 8.33
CA MET A 115 -6.36 5.03 8.50
C MET A 115 -5.94 5.47 9.91
N PRO A 116 -5.17 4.68 10.68
CA PRO A 116 -4.61 5.11 11.95
C PRO A 116 -3.54 6.19 11.76
N LYS A 117 -3.37 7.05 12.78
CA LYS A 117 -2.19 7.94 12.83
C LYS A 117 -0.92 7.08 12.94
N THR A 118 0.09 7.38 12.11
CA THR A 118 1.35 6.59 12.09
C THR A 118 1.98 6.46 13.48
N GLN A 119 2.06 7.56 14.24
CA GLN A 119 2.69 7.52 15.57
C GLN A 119 2.00 6.53 16.51
N LYS A 120 0.66 6.45 16.46
CA LYS A 120 -0.11 5.52 17.29
C LYS A 120 0.08 4.08 16.83
N LEU A 121 -0.02 3.83 15.53
CA LEU A 121 0.24 2.53 14.93
C LEU A 121 1.63 2.00 15.32
N TRP A 122 2.66 2.84 15.17
CA TRP A 122 4.03 2.46 15.48
C TRP A 122 4.28 2.32 16.98
N SER A 123 3.61 3.11 17.83
CA SER A 123 3.70 2.96 19.30
C SER A 123 3.22 1.57 19.69
N ALA A 124 2.07 1.18 19.16
CA ALA A 124 1.45 -0.11 19.45
C ALA A 124 2.29 -1.29 18.95
N ILE A 125 2.89 -1.20 17.75
CA ILE A 125 3.81 -2.23 17.24
C ILE A 125 5.06 -2.35 18.12
N LYS A 126 5.63 -1.23 18.56
CA LYS A 126 6.80 -1.23 19.46
C LYS A 126 6.45 -1.73 20.87
N ASN A 127 5.24 -1.43 21.37
CA ASN A 127 4.75 -1.93 22.66
C ASN A 127 4.56 -3.45 22.63
N ALA A 128 4.16 -4.00 21.48
CA ALA A 128 4.10 -5.44 21.24
C ALA A 128 5.50 -6.11 21.11
N GLY A 129 6.60 -5.36 21.21
CA GLY A 129 7.97 -5.88 21.13
C GLY A 129 8.50 -6.08 19.71
N TYR A 130 7.78 -5.62 18.68
CA TYR A 130 8.19 -5.74 17.28
C TYR A 130 8.88 -4.47 16.80
N LYS A 131 9.76 -4.64 15.80
CA LYS A 131 10.41 -3.53 15.11
C LYS A 131 9.50 -3.02 14.00
N VAL A 132 9.58 -1.72 13.73
CA VAL A 132 8.85 -1.08 12.64
C VAL A 132 9.73 -0.05 11.96
N SER A 133 9.68 -0.03 10.63
CA SER A 133 10.25 1.03 9.81
C SER A 133 9.34 1.33 8.62
N TYR A 134 9.67 2.41 7.92
CA TYR A 134 9.22 2.60 6.55
C TYR A 134 10.11 1.80 5.59
N SER A 135 9.63 1.61 4.37
CA SER A 135 10.42 1.31 3.18
C SER A 135 10.71 2.61 2.44
N HIS A 136 11.94 2.76 1.91
CA HIS A 136 12.29 3.88 1.03
C HIS A 136 11.45 3.90 -0.27
N THR A 137 10.81 2.79 -0.63
CA THR A 137 10.04 2.65 -1.88
C THR A 137 8.60 3.16 -1.80
N ASP A 138 8.03 3.32 -0.60
CA ASP A 138 6.62 3.70 -0.43
C ASP A 138 6.38 4.45 0.89
N LYS A 139 5.67 5.58 0.81
CA LYS A 139 5.29 6.41 1.97
C LYS A 139 4.29 5.74 2.90
N SER A 140 3.44 4.86 2.38
CA SER A 140 2.41 4.14 3.13
C SER A 140 2.87 2.79 3.70
N SER A 141 4.15 2.46 3.44
CA SER A 141 4.77 1.21 3.85
C SER A 141 4.81 1.04 5.36
N LEU A 142 4.62 -0.21 5.77
CA LEU A 142 4.74 -0.68 7.12
C LEU A 142 5.61 -1.93 7.10
N LYS A 143 6.90 -1.73 7.33
CA LYS A 143 7.89 -2.80 7.38
C LYS A 143 8.07 -3.23 8.82
N THR A 144 7.90 -4.51 9.11
CA THR A 144 7.93 -5.02 10.49
C THR A 144 8.29 -6.50 10.51
N ASN A 145 8.94 -6.94 11.58
CA ASN A 145 9.18 -8.36 11.86
C ASN A 145 7.99 -9.05 12.54
N MET A 146 6.83 -8.39 12.62
CA MET A 146 5.59 -8.96 13.16
C MET A 146 5.04 -10.05 12.22
N PRO A 147 4.75 -11.26 12.75
CA PRO A 147 4.06 -12.31 12.02
C PRO A 147 2.68 -11.88 11.45
N SER A 148 2.27 -12.46 10.32
CA SER A 148 1.01 -12.11 9.64
C SER A 148 -0.24 -12.34 10.49
N ASP A 149 -0.25 -13.39 11.31
CA ASP A 149 -1.34 -13.73 12.22
C ASP A 149 -1.51 -12.66 13.31
N ILE A 150 -0.41 -12.24 13.91
CA ILE A 150 -0.37 -11.17 14.91
C ILE A 150 -0.74 -9.82 14.26
N MET A 151 -0.28 -9.57 13.04
CA MET A 151 -0.65 -8.35 12.29
C MET A 151 -2.17 -8.23 12.08
N TRP A 152 -2.85 -9.32 11.75
CA TRP A 152 -4.32 -9.29 11.61
C TRP A 152 -5.04 -9.14 12.94
N ASP A 153 -4.57 -9.80 14.00
CA ASP A 153 -5.11 -9.62 15.35
C ASP A 153 -4.95 -8.18 15.83
N PHE A 154 -3.78 -7.60 15.57
CA PHE A 154 -3.49 -6.19 15.82
C PHE A 154 -4.47 -5.28 15.08
N MET A 155 -4.67 -5.49 13.77
CA MET A 155 -5.59 -4.68 12.98
C MET A 155 -7.06 -4.87 13.38
N LYS A 156 -7.46 -6.06 13.86
CA LYS A 156 -8.78 -6.30 14.46
C LYS A 156 -8.96 -5.54 15.77
N CYS A 157 -7.94 -5.47 16.62
CA CYS A 157 -7.98 -4.65 17.83
C CYS A 157 -8.19 -3.18 17.48
N TYR A 158 -7.49 -2.68 16.46
CA TYR A 158 -7.69 -1.32 15.96
C TYR A 158 -9.11 -1.10 15.43
N ALA A 159 -9.64 -2.01 14.60
CA ALA A 159 -10.99 -1.92 14.04
C ALA A 159 -12.11 -1.88 15.09
N ARG A 160 -11.87 -2.45 16.28
CA ARG A 160 -12.78 -2.45 17.44
C ARG A 160 -12.56 -1.25 18.38
N SER A 161 -11.49 -0.49 18.21
CA SER A 161 -11.23 0.70 19.03
C SER A 161 -12.15 1.86 18.62
N ASP A 162 -12.50 2.72 19.57
CA ASP A 162 -13.41 3.87 19.34
C ASP A 162 -12.88 4.89 18.33
N GLU A 163 -11.57 4.85 18.04
CA GLU A 163 -10.93 5.76 17.09
C GLU A 163 -11.05 5.30 15.63
N ALA A 164 -11.33 4.02 15.40
CA ALA A 164 -11.49 3.50 14.07
C ALA A 164 -12.92 3.76 13.59
N ILE A 165 -13.05 4.48 12.47
CA ILE A 165 -14.29 4.46 11.72
C ILE A 165 -14.29 3.14 10.95
N SER A 166 -15.00 2.15 11.46
CA SER A 166 -15.11 0.83 10.85
C SER A 166 -16.51 0.59 10.30
N LYS A 167 -16.57 -0.06 9.15
CA LYS A 167 -17.82 -0.60 8.58
C LYS A 167 -17.70 -2.10 8.50
N ILE A 168 -18.79 -2.81 8.79
CA ILE A 168 -18.81 -4.27 8.65
C ILE A 168 -18.49 -4.61 7.18
N PRO A 169 -17.41 -5.38 6.92
CA PRO A 169 -17.10 -5.82 5.56
C PRO A 169 -18.20 -6.73 5.00
N SER A 170 -18.41 -6.69 3.69
CA SER A 170 -19.39 -7.56 3.03
C SER A 170 -19.04 -9.03 3.24
N GLU A 171 -20.04 -9.91 3.30
CA GLU A 171 -19.85 -11.34 3.61
C GLU A 171 -18.86 -12.05 2.67
N GLN A 172 -18.81 -11.62 1.40
CA GLN A 172 -17.91 -12.17 0.38
C GLN A 172 -16.48 -11.60 0.45
N SER A 173 -16.26 -10.54 1.24
CA SER A 173 -14.96 -9.89 1.33
C SER A 173 -13.97 -10.69 2.18
N PRO A 174 -12.67 -10.61 1.89
CA PRO A 174 -11.65 -11.24 2.74
C PRO A 174 -11.66 -10.69 4.18
N GLY A 175 -12.04 -9.42 4.36
CA GLY A 175 -12.13 -8.77 5.67
C GLY A 175 -13.16 -9.41 6.59
N HIS A 176 -14.30 -9.87 6.05
CA HIS A 176 -15.36 -10.46 6.85
C HIS A 176 -14.89 -11.74 7.58
N LYS A 177 -14.15 -12.61 6.88
CA LYS A 177 -13.59 -13.82 7.50
C LYS A 177 -12.51 -13.50 8.55
N ILE A 178 -11.71 -12.46 8.29
CA ILE A 178 -10.69 -12.01 9.26
C ILE A 178 -11.37 -11.52 10.53
N VAL A 179 -12.32 -10.58 10.42
CA VAL A 179 -13.01 -9.96 11.56
C VAL A 179 -13.83 -10.96 12.39
N SER A 180 -14.42 -11.98 11.74
CA SER A 180 -15.18 -13.04 12.42
C SER A 180 -14.30 -14.02 13.20
N THR A 181 -13.01 -14.11 12.86
CA THR A 181 -12.06 -14.97 13.59
C THR A 181 -11.70 -14.34 14.94
N PRO A 182 -11.70 -15.11 16.06
CA PRO A 182 -11.36 -14.58 17.38
C PRO A 182 -9.95 -13.98 17.41
N ILE A 183 -9.78 -12.97 18.26
CA ILE A 183 -8.49 -12.30 18.49
C ILE A 183 -7.69 -13.15 19.48
N LYS A 184 -6.46 -13.53 19.15
CA LYS A 184 -5.54 -14.24 20.05
C LYS A 184 -4.56 -13.28 20.72
N PHE A 185 -4.15 -12.24 19.99
CA PHE A 185 -3.25 -11.20 20.47
C PHE A 185 -3.97 -9.87 20.68
N VAL A 186 -3.90 -9.31 21.89
CA VAL A 186 -4.48 -7.99 22.21
C VAL A 186 -3.41 -6.91 22.10
N ALA A 187 -3.64 -5.92 21.24
CA ALA A 187 -2.71 -4.82 21.02
C ALA A 187 -2.92 -3.67 22.02
N ASP A 188 -1.82 -3.15 22.56
CA ASP A 188 -1.80 -1.93 23.37
C ASP A 188 -1.49 -0.72 22.48
N PHE A 189 -2.43 0.22 22.38
CA PHE A 189 -2.30 1.44 21.58
C PHE A 189 -1.90 2.69 22.37
N THR A 190 -1.39 2.54 23.59
CA THR A 190 -0.82 3.66 24.34
C THR A 190 0.28 4.37 23.52
N LEU A 191 0.26 5.70 23.53
CA LEU A 191 1.24 6.48 22.79
C LEU A 191 2.60 6.41 23.47
N ARG A 192 3.65 6.19 22.67
CA ARG A 192 5.03 6.21 23.11
C ARG A 192 5.79 7.36 22.46
N GLU A 193 6.65 8.02 23.22
CA GLU A 193 7.51 9.10 22.74
C GLU A 193 8.70 8.55 21.94
N GLY A 194 9.24 9.34 21.01
CA GLY A 194 10.42 8.95 20.21
C GLY A 194 10.20 7.75 19.28
N VAL A 195 8.94 7.45 18.93
CA VAL A 195 8.60 6.28 18.12
C VAL A 195 8.94 6.47 16.64
N LEU A 196 8.73 7.68 16.12
CA LEU A 196 8.97 8.03 14.72
C LEU A 196 10.47 8.14 14.42
N PRO A 197 10.90 7.91 13.16
CA PRO A 197 12.30 8.09 12.78
C PRO A 197 12.67 9.58 12.83
N MET A 198 13.93 9.89 13.12
CA MET A 198 14.43 11.26 13.14
C MET A 198 14.25 11.93 11.77
N SER A 199 14.46 11.19 10.69
CA SER A 199 14.23 11.71 9.33
C SER A 199 12.83 12.27 9.10
N LYS A 200 11.83 11.72 9.80
CA LYS A 200 10.45 12.19 9.74
C LYS A 200 10.23 13.42 10.60
N VAL A 201 10.84 13.44 11.80
CA VAL A 201 10.74 14.56 12.74
C VAL A 201 11.39 15.80 12.14
N ASP A 202 12.54 15.62 11.49
CA ASP A 202 13.33 16.68 10.86
C ASP A 202 12.78 17.10 9.48
N ASN A 203 11.64 16.55 9.05
CA ASN A 203 11.00 16.82 7.75
C ASN A 203 11.94 16.68 6.54
N MET A 204 12.82 15.69 6.56
CA MET A 204 13.71 15.42 5.44
C MET A 204 12.94 15.03 4.16
N LYS A 205 13.55 15.24 2.98
CA LYS A 205 12.97 14.89 1.67
C LYS A 205 13.05 13.38 1.41
N ARG A 206 12.29 12.62 2.19
CA ARG A 206 12.28 11.14 2.20
C ARG A 206 11.70 10.53 0.93
N PHE A 207 10.62 11.11 0.43
CA PHE A 207 9.92 10.68 -0.80
C PHE A 207 9.89 11.88 -1.76
N PRO A 208 10.68 11.85 -2.85
CA PRO A 208 10.69 12.93 -3.82
C PRO A 208 9.32 13.10 -4.46
N GLU A 209 8.86 14.34 -4.58
CA GLU A 209 7.66 14.62 -5.36
C GLU A 209 7.94 14.41 -6.84
N ASN A 210 6.93 13.91 -7.54
CA ASN A 210 7.01 13.79 -8.98
C ASN A 210 7.06 15.18 -9.61
N PRO A 211 7.92 15.39 -10.63
CA PRO A 211 7.94 16.64 -11.39
C PRO A 211 6.58 17.00 -12.01
N PRO A 212 6.33 18.28 -12.35
CA PRO A 212 5.15 18.65 -13.12
C PRO A 212 5.12 17.92 -14.47
N ASN A 213 3.92 17.51 -14.92
CA ASN A 213 3.68 16.69 -16.12
C ASN A 213 4.31 15.29 -16.09
N TRP A 214 4.59 14.75 -14.91
CA TRP A 214 5.06 13.37 -14.74
C TRP A 214 3.94 12.36 -14.98
N GLY A 215 4.22 11.37 -15.83
CA GLY A 215 3.31 10.27 -16.15
C GLY A 215 2.77 10.30 -17.58
N PRO A 216 2.08 9.23 -18.00
CA PRO A 216 1.51 9.15 -19.34
C PRO A 216 0.50 10.29 -19.53
N GLN A 217 0.74 11.13 -20.55
CA GLN A 217 -0.18 12.19 -20.91
C GLN A 217 -1.54 11.60 -21.31
N SER A 218 -2.61 12.38 -21.12
CA SER A 218 -3.93 11.97 -21.57
C SER A 218 -3.89 11.62 -23.05
N ARG A 219 -4.55 10.50 -23.41
CA ARG A 219 -4.61 10.02 -24.80
C ARG A 219 -5.03 11.17 -25.70
N ALA A 220 -4.30 11.39 -26.80
CA ALA A 220 -4.64 12.41 -27.79
C ALA A 220 -6.12 12.31 -28.17
N LYS A 221 -6.90 13.35 -27.85
CA LYS A 221 -8.28 13.46 -28.32
C LYS A 221 -8.22 13.91 -29.77
N LYS A 222 -8.82 13.15 -30.70
CA LYS A 222 -9.11 13.70 -32.04
C LYS A 222 -9.98 14.94 -31.82
N ASN A 223 -9.47 16.11 -32.19
CA ASN A 223 -10.29 17.31 -32.31
C ASN A 223 -11.42 16.98 -33.28
N LYS A 224 -12.63 16.73 -32.75
CA LYS A 224 -13.85 16.83 -33.56
C LYS A 224 -13.91 18.30 -33.94
N LYS A 225 -13.51 18.65 -35.17
CA LYS A 225 -13.76 19.99 -35.72
C LYS A 225 -15.22 20.29 -35.44
N ARG A 226 -15.50 21.23 -34.54
CA ARG A 226 -16.78 21.93 -34.52
C ARG A 226 -16.81 22.72 -35.82
N SER A 227 -17.46 22.15 -36.84
CA SER A 227 -17.91 22.94 -37.98
C SER A 227 -19.08 23.77 -37.49
N ASN A 228 -18.84 25.03 -37.16
CA ASN A 228 -19.89 26.04 -37.26
C ASN A 228 -20.14 26.26 -38.75
N SER A 229 -21.10 25.54 -39.30
CA SER A 229 -21.87 25.97 -40.46
C SER A 229 -23.33 25.75 -40.11
N SER A 230 -24.01 26.87 -39.91
CA SER A 230 -25.44 27.05 -39.76
C SER A 230 -26.24 26.09 -40.65
N GLN A 231 -27.05 25.24 -40.03
CA GLN A 231 -28.26 24.57 -40.53
C GLN A 231 -28.46 23.32 -39.67
N ASP A 232 -29.32 23.44 -38.66
CA ASP A 232 -30.19 22.38 -38.09
C ASP A 232 -30.73 22.81 -36.71
N GLU A 233 -31.09 24.09 -36.56
CA GLU A 233 -32.04 24.56 -35.53
C GLU A 233 -33.49 24.50 -36.04
N ASN A 234 -33.77 23.77 -37.12
CA ASN A 234 -35.08 23.74 -37.77
C ASN A 234 -35.79 22.37 -37.72
N ILE A 235 -35.44 21.53 -36.73
CA ILE A 235 -36.12 20.25 -36.45
C ILE A 235 -36.34 20.09 -34.95
N SER A 236 -36.90 21.12 -34.32
CA SER A 236 -37.59 20.99 -33.03
C SER A 236 -38.81 21.90 -32.93
N GLU A 237 -38.88 22.99 -33.72
CA GLU A 237 -40.09 23.83 -33.82
C GLU A 237 -41.22 23.22 -34.67
N LEU A 238 -40.97 22.15 -35.43
CA LEU A 238 -41.99 21.49 -36.27
C LEU A 238 -42.71 20.31 -35.59
N GLN A 239 -42.34 19.95 -34.36
CA GLN A 239 -43.01 18.89 -33.59
C GLN A 239 -43.86 19.43 -32.43
N ASP A 240 -43.61 20.65 -31.95
CA ASP A 240 -44.45 21.29 -30.94
C ASP A 240 -45.66 22.04 -31.56
N ASP A 241 -45.54 22.59 -32.78
CA ASP A 241 -46.67 23.23 -33.49
C ASP A 241 -47.73 22.24 -34.02
N LYS A 242 -47.37 20.96 -34.16
CA LYS A 242 -48.35 19.89 -34.50
C LYS A 242 -49.15 19.40 -33.30
N LYS A 243 -48.66 19.58 -32.07
CA LYS A 243 -49.41 19.27 -30.85
C LYS A 243 -50.42 20.37 -30.50
N VAL A 244 -50.05 21.64 -30.67
CA VAL A 244 -50.94 22.78 -30.38
C VAL A 244 -52.10 22.91 -31.39
N ARG A 245 -51.92 22.48 -32.65
CA ARG A 245 -52.99 22.47 -33.67
C ARG A 245 -53.94 21.25 -33.62
N GLN A 246 -53.62 20.20 -32.85
CA GLN A 246 -54.52 19.06 -32.64
C GLN A 246 -55.40 19.22 -31.39
N GLU A 247 -54.99 20.01 -30.40
CA GLU A 247 -55.81 20.30 -29.22
C GLU A 247 -56.84 21.42 -29.47
N THR A 248 -56.60 22.34 -30.41
CA THR A 248 -57.56 23.43 -30.73
C THR A 248 -58.69 23.03 -31.69
N ASN A 249 -58.59 21.92 -32.41
CA ASN A 249 -59.64 21.42 -33.32
C ASN A 249 -60.65 20.45 -32.66
N ASN A 250 -60.49 20.15 -31.37
CA ASN A 250 -61.44 19.32 -30.60
C ASN A 250 -62.37 20.12 -29.67
N GLU A 251 -62.26 21.45 -29.62
CA GLU A 251 -63.13 22.33 -28.80
C GLU A 251 -64.03 23.29 -29.61
N SER A 252 -64.17 23.11 -30.92
CA SER A 252 -65.04 23.95 -31.77
C SER A 252 -65.93 23.18 -32.75
N LEU A 253 -66.41 22.01 -32.31
CA LEU A 253 -67.60 21.33 -32.86
C LEU A 253 -68.58 21.03 -31.71
N GLN A 254 -69.13 22.11 -31.14
CA GLN A 254 -70.53 22.25 -30.76
C GLN A 254 -71.04 23.57 -31.34
#